data_AF-A0A927BU31-F1
#
_entry.id   AF-A0A927BU31-F1
#
_cell.length_a   1.000
_cell.length_b   1.000
_cell.length_c   1.000
_cell.angle_alpha   90.00
_cell.angle_beta   90.00
_cell.angle_gamma   90.00
#
_symmetry.space_group_name_H-M   'P 1'
#
loop_
_entity.id
_entity.type
_entity.pdbx_description
1 polymer ?
#
loop_
_entity_poly.entity_id
_entity_poly.type
_entity_poly.pdbx_seq_one_letter_code
_entity_poly.pdbx_strand_id
1 'polypeptide(L)'
;MYSTYYAESASPSCEPDEECWNDCTNFVSQALLAGGMEMRYGVNYQHYLSWHFGPLVPSFPWGGAQNFYQHWSDRAGVAAYATDLQTGDAVNADFDGDGDMEHTAIITKNTGSTTAHKFLTQHTADRKETTTLSTWYSAGYNVYGYEMDKADN
;
A
#
# COMPACT_ATOMS: atom_id res chain seq x y z
N MET A 1 -17.88 -14.74 5.01
CA MET A 1 -17.11 -15.66 4.14
C MET A 1 -16.46 -14.76 3.10
N TYR A 2 -15.19 -14.42 3.30
CA TYR A 2 -14.46 -13.46 2.47
C TYR A 2 -13.73 -14.23 1.37
N SER A 3 -13.87 -13.80 0.12
CA SER A 3 -13.08 -14.34 -1.00
C SER A 3 -11.73 -13.62 -0.98
N THR A 4 -10.75 -14.19 -0.26
CA THR A 4 -9.38 -13.64 -0.15
C THR A 4 -8.49 -14.04 -1.33
N TYR A 5 -8.92 -14.99 -2.15
CA TYR A 5 -8.14 -15.59 -3.25
C TYR A 5 -7.45 -14.56 -4.14
N TYR A 6 -8.13 -13.48 -4.52
CA TYR A 6 -7.55 -12.43 -5.37
C TYR A 6 -6.81 -11.34 -4.60
N ALA A 7 -7.12 -11.13 -3.33
CA ALA A 7 -6.33 -10.23 -2.47
C ALA A 7 -4.96 -10.85 -2.17
N GLU A 8 -4.87 -12.17 -2.15
CA GLU A 8 -3.65 -12.96 -1.96
C GLU A 8 -2.92 -13.26 -3.29
N SER A 9 -3.59 -13.23 -4.45
CA SER A 9 -3.00 -13.58 -5.77
C SER A 9 -2.85 -12.42 -6.78
N ALA A 10 -3.15 -11.17 -6.40
CA ALA A 10 -3.12 -10.03 -7.34
C ALA A 10 -1.73 -9.56 -7.80
N SER A 11 -0.64 -10.25 -7.41
CA SER A 11 0.66 -10.01 -8.01
C SER A 11 0.81 -10.84 -9.32
N PRO A 12 1.10 -10.21 -10.48
CA PRO A 12 1.24 -10.89 -11.77
C PRO A 12 2.32 -11.98 -11.82
N SER A 13 3.17 -12.08 -10.79
CA SER A 13 4.28 -13.02 -10.66
C SER A 13 3.96 -14.27 -9.83
N CYS A 14 2.73 -14.44 -9.36
CA CYS A 14 2.38 -15.51 -8.42
C CYS A 14 1.95 -16.81 -9.13
N GLU A 15 2.75 -17.86 -9.00
CA GLU A 15 2.39 -19.24 -9.37
C GLU A 15 1.52 -19.88 -8.26
N PRO A 16 0.61 -20.82 -8.60
CA PRO A 16 -0.47 -21.30 -7.71
C PRO A 16 -0.01 -22.19 -6.53
N ASP A 17 1.27 -22.50 -6.42
CA ASP A 17 1.87 -23.38 -5.40
C ASP A 17 2.90 -22.68 -4.49
N GLU A 18 3.12 -21.37 -4.65
CA GLU A 18 3.86 -20.56 -3.68
C GLU A 18 2.92 -19.99 -2.60
N GLU A 19 3.38 -20.09 -1.35
CA GLU A 19 2.77 -19.56 -0.14
C GLU A 19 2.61 -18.02 -0.23
N CYS A 20 1.53 -17.54 -0.86
CA CYS A 20 1.18 -16.13 -1.03
C CYS A 20 0.71 -15.45 0.27
N TRP A 21 1.54 -15.49 1.32
CA TRP A 21 1.32 -14.74 2.57
C TRP A 21 1.53 -13.22 2.41
N ASN A 22 1.59 -12.69 1.18
CA ASN A 22 1.89 -11.30 0.87
C ASN A 22 0.62 -10.50 0.56
N ASP A 23 -0.25 -10.29 1.55
CA ASP A 23 -1.45 -9.46 1.41
C ASP A 23 -1.20 -8.00 1.84
N CYS A 24 0.05 -7.53 1.82
CA CYS A 24 0.46 -6.23 2.35
C CYS A 24 -0.42 -5.07 1.85
N THR A 25 -0.74 -5.06 0.56
CA THR A 25 -1.61 -4.07 -0.07
C THR A 25 -3.08 -4.23 0.34
N ASN A 26 -3.56 -5.45 0.51
CA ASN A 26 -4.91 -5.71 1.01
C ASN A 26 -5.07 -5.26 2.46
N PHE A 27 -4.06 -5.50 3.31
CA PHE A 27 -4.01 -4.97 4.67
C PHE A 27 -4.08 -3.45 4.69
N VAL A 28 -3.22 -2.77 3.91
CA VAL A 28 -3.23 -1.30 3.84
C VAL A 28 -4.54 -0.79 3.26
N SER A 29 -5.09 -1.44 2.23
CA SER A 29 -6.34 -1.00 1.62
C SER A 29 -7.52 -1.08 2.59
N GLN A 30 -7.59 -2.13 3.40
CA GLN A 30 -8.57 -2.24 4.47
C GLN A 30 -8.38 -1.15 5.54
N ALA A 31 -7.13 -0.85 5.91
CA ALA A 31 -6.83 0.21 6.87
C ALA A 31 -7.27 1.59 6.35
N LEU A 32 -7.04 1.88 5.07
CA LEU A 32 -7.47 3.13 4.42
C LEU A 32 -8.99 3.24 4.32
N LEU A 33 -9.68 2.15 3.95
CA LEU A 33 -11.14 2.11 3.96
C LEU A 33 -11.70 2.38 5.37
N ALA A 34 -11.14 1.72 6.39
CA ALA A 34 -11.52 1.95 7.78
C ALA A 34 -11.17 3.38 8.26
N GLY A 35 -10.14 3.99 7.67
CA GLY A 35 -9.75 5.38 7.85
C GLY A 35 -10.66 6.40 7.14
N GLY A 36 -11.62 5.94 6.34
CA GLY A 36 -12.64 6.78 5.70
C GLY A 36 -12.38 7.08 4.22
N MET A 37 -11.39 6.44 3.57
CA MET A 37 -11.23 6.56 2.12
C MET A 37 -12.37 5.87 1.38
N GLU A 38 -12.98 6.58 0.44
CA GLU A 38 -14.08 6.02 -0.35
C GLU A 38 -13.55 5.09 -1.46
N MET A 39 -14.24 3.96 -1.67
CA MET A 39 -13.95 3.06 -2.79
C MET A 39 -14.20 3.76 -4.13
N ARG A 40 -13.34 3.51 -5.11
CA ARG A 40 -13.46 4.00 -6.48
C ARG A 40 -13.73 2.84 -7.43
N TYR A 41 -14.73 3.00 -8.28
CA TYR A 41 -15.12 2.02 -9.28
C TYR A 41 -14.80 2.58 -10.67
N GLY A 42 -13.72 2.08 -11.26
CA GLY A 42 -13.33 2.43 -12.63
C GLY A 42 -14.04 1.53 -13.67
N VAL A 43 -13.47 1.49 -14.88
CA VAL A 43 -14.04 0.77 -16.02
C VAL A 43 -14.11 -0.74 -15.83
N ASN A 44 -13.17 -1.33 -15.10
CA ASN A 44 -13.14 -2.74 -14.72
C ASN A 44 -12.19 -2.94 -13.52
N TYR A 45 -12.23 -4.11 -12.90
CA TYR A 45 -11.46 -4.41 -11.68
C TYR A 45 -9.93 -4.36 -11.86
N GLN A 46 -9.40 -4.47 -13.08
CA GLN A 46 -7.96 -4.44 -13.35
C GLN A 46 -7.41 -3.01 -13.51
N HIS A 47 -8.28 -2.05 -13.81
CA HIS A 47 -7.89 -0.68 -14.10
C HIS A 47 -7.39 0.04 -12.84
N TYR A 48 -6.34 0.86 -12.96
CA TYR A 48 -5.74 1.55 -11.82
C TYR A 48 -6.71 2.50 -11.08
N LEU A 49 -7.71 3.07 -11.77
CA LEU A 49 -8.78 3.87 -11.15
C LEU A 49 -9.80 3.05 -10.33
N SER A 50 -9.77 1.73 -10.41
CA SER A 50 -10.66 0.85 -9.65
C SER A 50 -9.98 0.43 -8.35
N TRP A 51 -10.26 1.13 -7.26
CA TRP A 51 -9.82 0.73 -5.93
C TRP A 51 -11.05 0.38 -5.08
N HIS A 52 -11.40 -0.90 -5.06
CA HIS A 52 -12.58 -1.40 -4.38
C HIS A 52 -12.44 -2.86 -3.93
N PHE A 53 -13.20 -3.20 -2.90
CA PHE A 53 -13.40 -4.57 -2.46
C PHE A 53 -14.88 -4.93 -2.56
N GLY A 54 -15.20 -6.09 -3.13
CA GLY A 54 -16.58 -6.51 -3.40
C GLY A 54 -16.77 -8.02 -3.32
N PRO A 55 -18.03 -8.49 -3.36
CA PRO A 55 -18.39 -9.89 -3.07
C PRO A 55 -17.86 -10.92 -4.08
N LEU A 56 -17.36 -10.49 -5.24
CA LEU A 56 -16.86 -11.39 -6.29
C LEU A 56 -15.34 -11.31 -6.42
N VAL A 57 -14.81 -10.13 -6.75
CA VAL A 57 -13.38 -9.92 -7.01
C VAL A 57 -12.96 -8.54 -6.48
N PRO A 58 -11.92 -8.43 -5.62
CA PRO A 58 -11.25 -7.17 -5.34
C PRO A 58 -10.56 -6.64 -6.60
N SER A 59 -10.47 -5.32 -6.73
CA SER A 59 -9.73 -4.72 -7.82
C SER A 59 -8.21 -4.92 -7.69
N PHE A 60 -7.48 -4.87 -8.81
CA PHE A 60 -6.01 -4.97 -8.80
C PHE A 60 -5.35 -3.93 -7.89
N PRO A 61 -5.72 -2.63 -7.90
CA PRO A 61 -5.23 -1.65 -6.93
C PRO A 61 -5.51 -1.94 -5.46
N TRP A 62 -6.46 -2.81 -5.15
CA TRP A 62 -6.77 -3.19 -3.77
C TRP A 62 -5.77 -4.20 -3.22
N GLY A 63 -5.24 -5.09 -4.08
CA GLY A 63 -4.41 -6.22 -3.67
C GLY A 63 -2.96 -6.20 -4.18
N GLY A 64 -2.67 -5.54 -5.30
CA GLY A 64 -1.34 -5.53 -5.91
C GLY A 64 -0.59 -4.23 -5.61
N ALA A 65 0.64 -4.32 -5.10
CA ALA A 65 1.44 -3.17 -4.68
C ALA A 65 1.70 -2.17 -5.82
N GLN A 66 2.08 -2.67 -7.01
CA GLN A 66 2.28 -1.81 -8.18
C GLN A 66 0.99 -1.11 -8.65
N ASN A 67 -0.14 -1.82 -8.61
CA ASN A 67 -1.44 -1.22 -8.98
C ASN A 67 -1.92 -0.21 -7.94
N PHE A 68 -1.62 -0.45 -6.65
CA PHE A 68 -1.87 0.48 -5.56
C PHE A 68 -1.05 1.76 -5.75
N TYR A 69 0.23 1.63 -6.12
CA TYR A 69 1.08 2.77 -6.46
C TYR A 69 0.49 3.61 -7.60
N GLN A 70 0.04 2.97 -8.68
CA GLN A 70 -0.60 3.69 -9.79
C GLN A 70 -1.88 4.41 -9.35
N HIS A 71 -2.72 3.76 -8.54
CA HIS A 71 -3.95 4.37 -8.02
C HIS A 71 -3.68 5.59 -7.14
N TRP A 72 -2.86 5.42 -6.10
CA TRP A 72 -2.67 6.45 -5.09
C TRP A 72 -1.72 7.56 -5.54
N SER A 73 -0.81 7.28 -6.48
CA SER A 73 -0.03 8.33 -7.14
C SER A 73 -0.92 9.26 -7.98
N ASP A 74 -1.96 8.75 -8.62
CA ASP A 74 -2.93 9.56 -9.36
C ASP A 74 -3.92 10.28 -8.43
N ARG A 75 -4.42 9.57 -7.41
CA ARG A 75 -5.49 10.04 -6.50
C ARG A 75 -5.02 11.02 -5.43
N ALA A 76 -3.86 10.75 -4.81
CA ALA A 76 -3.32 11.56 -3.73
C ALA A 76 -2.06 12.36 -4.15
N GLY A 77 -1.38 11.91 -5.20
CA GLY A 77 -0.04 12.37 -5.52
C GLY A 77 1.03 11.67 -4.67
N VAL A 78 2.27 11.70 -5.16
CA VAL A 78 3.44 11.25 -4.39
C VAL A 78 3.98 12.44 -3.59
N ALA A 79 4.19 12.25 -2.29
CA ALA A 79 4.78 13.25 -1.41
C ALA A 79 6.18 13.65 -1.92
N ALA A 80 6.45 14.96 -1.95
CA ALA A 80 7.76 15.46 -2.38
C ALA A 80 8.89 15.03 -1.44
N TYR A 81 8.58 14.94 -0.13
CA TYR A 81 9.52 14.49 0.89
C TYR A 81 8.85 13.50 1.84
N ALA A 82 9.53 12.40 2.16
CA ALA A 82 9.03 11.41 3.12
C ALA A 82 8.88 11.95 4.56
N THR A 83 9.45 13.12 4.85
CA THR A 83 9.25 13.82 6.12
C THR A 83 7.86 14.44 6.24
N ASP A 84 7.21 14.73 5.11
CA ASP A 84 5.87 15.33 5.05
C ASP A 84 4.80 14.31 5.44
N LEU A 85 5.09 13.01 5.26
CA LEU A 85 4.19 11.93 5.61
C LEU A 85 3.89 11.88 7.11
N GLN A 86 2.66 11.55 7.46
CA GLN A 86 2.12 11.52 8.82
C GLN A 86 1.35 10.23 9.11
N THR A 87 0.83 10.13 10.34
CA THR A 87 -0.01 8.99 10.73
C THR A 87 -1.25 8.94 9.84
N GLY A 88 -1.53 7.77 9.27
CA GLY A 88 -2.61 7.56 8.30
C GLY A 88 -2.12 7.47 6.86
N ASP A 89 -0.90 7.93 6.58
CA ASP A 89 -0.36 7.89 5.22
C ASP A 89 0.14 6.51 4.83
N ALA A 90 -0.11 6.14 3.57
CA ALA A 90 0.35 4.90 2.98
C ALA A 90 1.66 5.10 2.23
N VAL A 91 2.46 4.03 2.14
CA VAL A 91 3.73 4.02 1.42
C VAL A 91 3.91 2.72 0.65
N ASN A 92 4.54 2.83 -0.52
CA ASN A 92 5.11 1.71 -1.25
C ASN A 92 6.63 1.67 -1.13
N ALA A 93 7.19 0.47 -1.18
CA ALA A 93 8.61 0.25 -1.37
C ALA A 93 8.84 -0.49 -2.69
N ASP A 94 9.90 -0.05 -3.36
CA ASP A 94 10.57 -0.68 -4.49
C ASP A 94 11.93 -1.17 -3.97
N PHE A 95 12.06 -2.49 -3.83
CA PHE A 95 13.13 -3.15 -3.10
C PHE A 95 14.42 -3.23 -3.90
N ASP A 96 14.31 -3.48 -5.21
CA ASP A 96 15.46 -3.68 -6.10
C ASP A 96 15.77 -2.47 -7.00
N GLY A 97 14.87 -1.49 -7.04
CA GLY A 97 15.04 -0.24 -7.77
C GLY A 97 14.64 -0.32 -9.24
N ASP A 98 13.87 -1.33 -9.66
CA ASP A 98 13.49 -1.53 -11.06
C ASP A 98 12.26 -0.72 -11.49
N GLY A 99 11.55 -0.11 -10.54
CA GLY A 99 10.36 0.71 -10.76
C GLY A 99 9.03 -0.03 -10.58
N ASP A 100 9.06 -1.30 -10.20
CA ASP A 100 7.88 -2.08 -9.80
C ASP A 100 7.81 -2.20 -8.27
N MET A 101 6.71 -1.71 -7.69
CA MET A 101 6.55 -1.74 -6.23
C MET A 101 6.21 -3.16 -5.76
N GLU A 102 6.99 -3.71 -4.83
CA GLU A 102 6.76 -5.06 -4.29
C GLU A 102 6.06 -5.04 -2.94
N HIS A 103 6.04 -3.90 -2.25
CA HIS A 103 5.50 -3.85 -0.90
C HIS A 103 4.73 -2.57 -0.58
N THR A 104 3.72 -2.72 0.29
CA THR A 104 2.86 -1.63 0.76
C THR A 104 2.79 -1.65 2.30
N ALA A 105 2.91 -0.49 2.93
CA ALA A 105 2.74 -0.31 4.37
C ALA A 105 1.97 0.98 4.69
N ILE A 106 1.55 1.13 5.95
CA ILE A 106 0.89 2.34 6.44
C ILE A 106 1.62 2.88 7.67
N ILE A 107 1.73 4.20 7.77
CA ILE A 107 2.28 4.88 8.94
C ILE A 107 1.20 4.93 10.02
N THR A 108 1.37 4.21 11.12
CA THR A 108 0.39 4.20 12.23
C THR A 108 0.84 5.03 13.43
N LYS A 109 2.10 5.46 13.45
CA LYS A 109 2.64 6.29 14.52
C LYS A 109 3.72 7.23 13.99
N ASN A 110 3.58 8.50 14.37
CA ASN A 110 4.52 9.57 14.07
C ASN A 110 4.94 10.26 15.37
N THR A 111 6.24 10.24 15.69
CA THR A 111 6.78 10.85 16.92
C THR A 111 7.71 12.03 16.67
N GLY A 112 7.80 12.54 15.45
CA GLY A 112 8.79 13.56 15.08
C GLY A 112 8.83 13.88 13.59
N SER A 113 9.72 14.79 13.19
CA SER A 113 9.77 15.31 11.82
C SER A 113 10.60 14.49 10.84
N THR A 114 11.42 13.53 11.32
CA THR A 114 12.30 12.74 10.47
C THR A 114 11.70 11.38 10.11
N THR A 115 12.24 10.74 9.08
CA THR A 115 11.85 9.39 8.64
C THR A 115 12.06 8.31 9.71
N ALA A 116 12.95 8.54 10.68
CA ALA A 116 13.18 7.66 11.82
C ALA A 116 12.05 7.73 12.87
N HIS A 117 11.13 8.69 12.73
CA HIS A 117 9.97 8.84 13.60
C HIS A 117 8.65 8.45 12.93
N LYS A 118 8.69 7.95 11.69
CA LYS A 118 7.52 7.49 10.93
C LYS A 118 7.46 5.96 10.99
N PHE A 119 6.68 5.42 11.91
CA PHE A 119 6.60 4.00 12.22
C PHE A 119 5.58 3.30 11.32
N LEU A 120 6.00 2.18 10.74
CA LEU A 120 5.22 1.43 9.75
C LEU A 120 4.50 0.25 10.40
N THR A 121 3.31 -0.03 9.89
CA THR A 121 2.56 -1.26 10.12
C THR A 121 2.26 -1.94 8.78
N GLN A 122 2.43 -3.25 8.71
CA GLN A 122 2.36 -4.06 7.48
C GLN A 122 2.03 -5.54 7.78
N HIS A 123 1.66 -6.29 6.72
CA HIS A 123 1.20 -7.69 6.84
C HIS A 123 1.73 -8.65 5.73
N THR A 124 2.97 -8.47 5.25
CA THR A 124 3.70 -9.60 4.60
C THR A 124 4.21 -10.57 5.65
N ALA A 125 4.73 -9.98 6.72
CA ALA A 125 4.85 -10.60 8.02
C ALA A 125 4.35 -9.54 9.00
N ASP A 126 3.62 -9.98 10.02
CA ASP A 126 3.06 -9.10 11.03
C ASP A 126 4.13 -8.24 11.66
N ARG A 127 4.09 -6.95 11.35
CA ARG A 127 4.96 -5.94 11.94
C ARG A 127 4.12 -4.72 12.22
N LYS A 128 4.02 -4.38 13.50
CA LYS A 128 3.39 -3.15 13.98
C LYS A 128 4.43 -2.28 14.65
N GLU A 129 4.77 -1.17 14.01
CA GLU A 129 5.64 -0.12 14.56
C GLU A 129 7.03 -0.63 15.02
N THR A 130 7.51 -1.73 14.43
CA THR A 130 8.84 -2.28 14.68
C THR A 130 9.89 -1.73 13.72
N THR A 131 9.44 -1.16 12.59
CA THR A 131 10.28 -0.55 11.56
C THR A 131 9.77 0.85 11.25
N THR A 132 10.64 1.67 10.67
CA THR A 132 10.35 3.05 10.28
C THR A 132 10.70 3.28 8.81
N LEU A 133 10.29 4.40 8.23
CA LEU A 133 10.77 4.79 6.89
C LEU A 133 12.30 4.85 6.82
N SER A 134 12.96 5.32 7.88
CA SER A 134 14.43 5.30 7.93
C SER A 134 15.00 3.88 7.86
N THR A 135 14.28 2.87 8.35
CA THR A 135 14.69 1.46 8.25
C THR A 135 14.66 0.99 6.80
N TRP A 136 13.61 1.34 6.05
CA TRP A 136 13.51 1.03 4.61
C TRP A 136 14.58 1.73 3.79
N TYR A 137 14.80 3.03 4.01
CA TYR A 137 15.88 3.76 3.33
C TYR A 137 17.26 3.18 3.64
N SER A 138 17.51 2.76 4.89
CA SER A 138 18.77 2.11 5.26
C SER A 138 18.96 0.74 4.60
N ALA A 139 17.87 0.08 4.20
CA ALA A 139 17.91 -1.16 3.44
C ALA A 139 18.13 -0.95 1.93
N GLY A 140 18.15 0.31 1.47
CA GLY A 140 18.36 0.66 0.06
C GLY A 140 17.09 0.76 -0.77
N TYR A 141 15.92 0.68 -0.15
CA TYR A 141 14.65 0.70 -0.88
C TYR A 141 14.32 2.11 -1.39
N ASN A 142 13.76 2.18 -2.59
CA ASN A 142 13.04 3.35 -3.05
C ASN A 142 11.68 3.38 -2.37
N VAL A 143 11.25 4.54 -1.87
CA VAL A 143 10.00 4.66 -1.11
C VAL A 143 9.15 5.79 -1.66
N TYR A 144 7.88 5.48 -1.91
CA TYR A 144 6.89 6.40 -2.43
C TYR A 144 5.76 6.50 -1.42
N GLY A 145 5.48 7.71 -0.94
CA GLY A 145 4.41 7.92 0.04
C GLY A 145 3.31 8.81 -0.50
N TYR A 146 2.11 8.59 0.03
CA TYR A 146 0.90 9.29 -0.38
C TYR A 146 0.33 10.03 0.82
N GLU A 147 0.21 11.35 0.70
CA GLU A 147 -0.43 12.19 1.72
C GLU A 147 -1.95 11.99 1.60
N MET A 148 -2.48 11.07 2.42
CA MET A 148 -3.85 10.56 2.26
C MET A 148 -4.90 11.63 2.58
N ASP A 149 -4.52 12.65 3.35
CA ASP A 149 -5.33 13.83 3.63
C ASP A 149 -5.48 14.77 2.43
N LYS A 150 -4.66 14.61 1.39
CA LYS A 150 -4.76 15.35 0.12
C LYS A 150 -5.53 14.59 -0.97
N ALA A 151 -5.84 13.31 -0.75
CA ALA A 151 -6.56 12.49 -1.71
C ALA A 151 -7.98 13.02 -1.94
N ASP A 152 -8.47 12.94 -3.18
CA ASP A 152 -9.88 13.18 -3.46
C ASP A 152 -10.72 12.01 -2.94
N ASN A 153 -11.80 12.36 -2.22
CA ASN A 153 -12.85 11.42 -1.83
C ASN A 153 -14.05 11.49 -2.75
#